data_AF-A0A956FU89-F1
#
_entry.id   AF-A0A956FU89-F1
#
_cell.length_a   1.000
_cell.length_b   1.000
_cell.length_c   1.000
_cell.angle_alpha   90.00
_cell.angle_beta   90.00
_cell.angle_gamma   90.00
#
_symmetry.space_group_name_H-M   'P 1'
#
loop_
_entity.id
_entity.type
_entity.pdbx_description
1 polymer ?
#
loop_
_entity_poly.entity_id
_entity_poly.type
_entity_poly.pdbx_seq_one_letter_code
_entity_poly.pdbx_strand_id
1 'polypeptide(L)'
;MEQNPFAPPTSAPPPAEGGLVFSSEGVEVVSSLAKWMRGLSVFYFIFIGLAGLLSCGTVATVGVGSARGGGIVIGLVVAMAVMIAATMFLREAASGFERGVYSDDEMTLGAGFRSLRIYLIIFGVIGILSALRTIWAIVG
;
A
#
# COMPACT_ATOMS: atom_id res chain seq x y z
N MET A 1 -39.38 -43.60 12.28
CA MET A 1 -39.05 -42.22 12.65
C MET A 1 -39.90 -41.32 11.76
N GLU A 2 -40.96 -40.72 12.30
CA GLU A 2 -41.83 -39.80 11.57
C GLU A 2 -41.07 -38.51 11.27
N GLN A 3 -40.97 -38.15 9.99
CA GLN A 3 -40.43 -36.86 9.56
C GLN A 3 -41.39 -35.74 10.02
N ASN A 4 -40.85 -34.76 10.74
CA ASN A 4 -41.61 -33.59 11.21
C ASN A 4 -42.13 -32.78 10.00
N PRO A 5 -43.46 -32.71 9.77
CA PRO A 5 -44.05 -32.05 8.60
C PRO A 5 -43.99 -30.51 8.64
N PHE A 6 -43.49 -29.93 9.73
CA PHE A 6 -43.36 -28.48 9.92
C PHE A 6 -41.92 -27.98 9.86
N ALA A 7 -40.95 -28.82 9.45
CA ALA A 7 -39.61 -28.34 9.20
C ALA A 7 -39.65 -27.32 8.03
N PRO A 8 -39.24 -26.06 8.24
CA PRO A 8 -39.17 -25.10 7.14
C PRO A 8 -38.27 -25.67 6.05
N PRO A 9 -38.59 -25.46 4.75
CA PRO A 9 -37.76 -25.95 3.67
C PRO A 9 -36.35 -25.42 3.91
N THR A 10 -35.44 -26.33 4.24
CA THR A 10 -34.01 -26.02 4.39
C THR A 10 -33.48 -25.91 2.96
N SER A 11 -33.86 -24.84 2.28
CA SER A 11 -33.52 -24.54 0.88
C SER A 11 -32.36 -23.57 0.77
N ALA A 12 -31.71 -23.22 1.89
CA ALA A 12 -30.41 -22.58 1.81
C ALA A 12 -29.41 -23.62 1.28
N PRO A 13 -28.86 -23.46 0.06
CA PRO A 13 -27.79 -24.32 -0.40
C PRO A 13 -26.66 -24.27 0.64
N PRO A 14 -25.95 -25.39 0.89
CA PRO A 14 -24.81 -25.37 1.78
C PRO A 14 -23.85 -24.28 1.28
N PRO A 15 -23.35 -23.40 2.18
CA PRO A 15 -22.38 -22.39 1.78
C PRO A 15 -21.23 -23.10 1.06
N ALA A 16 -20.84 -22.57 -0.10
CA ALA A 16 -19.77 -23.16 -0.91
C ALA A 16 -18.57 -23.44 0.00
N GLU A 17 -18.17 -24.71 0.10
CA GLU A 17 -17.05 -25.14 0.95
C GLU A 17 -15.81 -24.32 0.59
N GLY A 18 -15.44 -23.40 1.49
CA GLY A 18 -14.24 -22.55 1.35
C GLY A 18 -14.46 -21.09 0.98
N GLY A 19 -15.70 -20.60 0.85
CA GLY A 19 -15.95 -19.17 0.67
C GLY A 19 -15.71 -18.38 1.96
N LEU A 20 -14.91 -17.31 1.89
CA LEU A 20 -14.76 -16.36 3.00
C LEU A 20 -16.10 -15.68 3.28
N VAL A 21 -16.74 -16.01 4.40
CA VAL A 21 -17.95 -15.30 4.84
C VAL A 21 -17.54 -14.03 5.57
N PHE A 22 -17.49 -12.91 4.85
CA PHE A 22 -17.30 -11.61 5.47
C PHE A 22 -18.60 -11.11 6.12
N SER A 23 -18.50 -10.48 7.29
CA SER A 23 -19.61 -9.66 7.78
C SER A 23 -19.79 -8.44 6.86
N SER A 24 -21.02 -7.91 6.78
CA SER A 24 -21.31 -6.69 6.01
C SER A 24 -20.39 -5.54 6.44
N GLU A 25 -20.12 -5.42 7.73
CA GLU A 25 -19.18 -4.46 8.31
C GLU A 25 -17.74 -4.69 7.84
N GLY A 26 -17.29 -5.95 7.76
CA GLY A 26 -15.95 -6.30 7.30
C GLY A 26 -15.72 -5.93 5.83
N VAL A 27 -16.72 -6.16 4.97
CA VAL A 27 -16.69 -5.75 3.56
C VAL A 27 -16.58 -4.23 3.43
N GLU A 28 -17.37 -3.48 4.21
CA GLU A 28 -17.32 -2.01 4.21
C GLU A 28 -15.96 -1.47 4.65
N VAL A 29 -15.37 -2.04 5.70
CA VAL A 29 -14.04 -1.63 6.18
C VAL A 29 -12.95 -1.89 5.13
N VAL A 30 -12.94 -3.07 4.51
CA VAL A 30 -11.94 -3.41 3.48
C VAL A 30 -12.12 -2.56 2.22
N SER A 31 -13.36 -2.31 1.81
CA SER A 31 -13.68 -1.41 0.69
C SER A 31 -13.24 0.03 0.97
N SER A 32 -13.52 0.53 2.18
CA SER A 32 -13.07 1.86 2.62
C SER A 32 -11.54 1.96 2.64
N LEU A 33 -10.87 0.96 3.21
CA LEU A 33 -9.41 0.86 3.24
C LEU A 33 -8.83 0.89 1.81
N ALA A 34 -9.38 0.11 0.88
CA ALA A 34 -8.95 0.09 -0.51
C ALA A 34 -9.07 1.46 -1.20
N LYS A 35 -10.19 2.17 -0.98
CA LYS A 35 -10.38 3.54 -1.48
C LYS A 35 -9.36 4.51 -0.89
N TRP A 36 -9.10 4.43 0.42
CA TRP A 36 -8.09 5.25 1.09
C TRP A 36 -6.70 4.98 0.54
N MET A 37 -6.31 3.71 0.38
CA MET A 37 -5.02 3.37 -0.22
C MET A 37 -4.90 3.87 -1.66
N ARG A 38 -5.94 3.70 -2.47
CA ARG A 38 -5.93 4.23 -3.84
C ARG A 38 -5.78 5.76 -3.84
N GLY A 39 -6.52 6.47 -2.98
CA GLY A 39 -6.38 7.92 -2.81
C GLY A 39 -4.98 8.33 -2.37
N LEU A 40 -4.43 7.64 -1.37
CA LEU A 40 -3.08 7.86 -0.86
C LEU A 40 -2.01 7.63 -1.95
N SER A 41 -2.19 6.61 -2.79
CA SER A 41 -1.25 6.33 -3.88
C SER A 41 -1.22 7.45 -4.92
N VAL A 42 -2.38 7.98 -5.29
CA VAL A 42 -2.49 9.10 -6.24
C VAL A 42 -1.89 10.36 -5.62
N PHE A 43 -2.18 10.62 -4.34
CA PHE A 43 -1.59 11.72 -3.61
C PHE A 43 -0.06 11.64 -3.59
N TYR A 44 0.52 10.47 -3.30
CA TYR A 44 1.97 10.28 -3.32
C TYR A 44 2.56 10.46 -4.72
N PHE A 45 1.91 9.99 -5.79
CA PHE A 45 2.38 10.23 -7.16
C PHE A 45 2.46 11.72 -7.49
N ILE A 46 1.42 12.48 -7.16
CA ILE A 46 1.40 13.93 -7.37
C ILE A 46 2.51 14.60 -6.55
N PHE A 47 2.64 14.21 -5.27
CA PHE A 47 3.65 14.76 -4.38
C PHE A 47 5.08 14.47 -4.85
N ILE A 48 5.37 13.24 -5.28
CA ILE A 48 6.67 12.84 -5.84
C ILE A 48 6.96 13.65 -7.12
N GLY A 49 5.97 13.83 -7.99
CA GLY A 49 6.10 14.64 -9.20
C GLY A 49 6.45 16.10 -8.89
N LEU A 50 5.73 16.72 -7.94
CA LEU A 50 5.99 18.09 -7.49
C LEU A 50 7.36 18.22 -6.81
N ALA A 51 7.71 17.27 -5.93
CA ALA A 51 8.99 17.24 -5.25
C ALA A 51 10.14 17.11 -6.26
N GLY A 52 10.01 16.25 -7.27
CA GLY A 52 10.99 16.11 -8.34
C GLY A 52 11.17 17.40 -9.13
N LEU A 53 10.07 18.08 -9.49
CA LEU A 53 10.10 19.34 -10.24
C LEU A 53 10.78 20.47 -9.46
N LEU A 54 10.47 20.62 -8.17
CA LEU A 54 11.13 21.57 -7.28
C LEU A 54 12.62 21.25 -7.11
N SER A 55 12.95 19.96 -7.03
CA SER A 55 14.32 19.48 -6.87
C SER A 55 15.20 19.80 -8.07
N CYS A 56 14.66 19.74 -9.29
CA CYS A 56 15.39 20.15 -10.50
C CYS A 56 15.92 21.58 -10.40
N GLY A 57 15.14 22.50 -9.83
CA GLY A 57 15.57 23.88 -9.59
C GLY A 57 16.75 23.97 -8.61
N THR A 58 16.74 23.17 -7.55
CA THR A 58 17.84 23.12 -6.57
C THR A 58 19.10 22.44 -7.11
N VAL A 59 18.96 21.42 -7.96
CA VAL A 59 20.12 20.76 -8.58
C VAL A 59 20.84 21.69 -9.55
N ALA A 60 20.09 22.55 -10.26
CA ALA A 60 20.66 23.56 -11.14
C ALA A 60 21.50 24.60 -10.39
N THR A 61 21.17 24.93 -9.14
CA THR A 61 21.89 25.94 -8.34
C THR A 61 23.09 25.39 -7.57
N VAL A 62 23.10 24.10 -7.22
CA VAL A 62 24.17 23.47 -6.41
C VAL A 62 25.41 23.09 -7.25
N GLY A 63 25.43 23.42 -8.54
CA GLY A 63 26.58 23.24 -9.43
C GLY A 63 26.71 21.78 -9.89
N VAL A 64 26.09 21.49 -11.04
CA VAL A 64 26.26 20.23 -11.77
C VAL A 64 27.74 20.10 -12.16
N GLY A 65 28.47 19.20 -11.51
CA GLY A 65 29.91 18.98 -11.75
C GLY A 65 30.77 18.91 -10.50
N SER A 66 30.25 19.30 -9.33
CA SER A 66 30.93 19.05 -8.05
C SER A 66 30.61 17.65 -7.51
N ALA A 67 31.56 17.01 -6.81
CA ALA A 67 31.33 15.71 -6.15
C ALA A 67 30.16 15.76 -5.15
N ARG A 68 29.93 16.93 -4.53
CA ARG A 68 28.82 17.19 -3.60
C ARG A 68 27.48 17.27 -4.33
N GLY A 69 27.43 17.92 -5.49
CA GLY A 69 26.24 17.98 -6.34
C GLY A 69 25.84 16.60 -6.89
N GLY A 70 26.82 15.82 -7.35
CA GLY A 70 26.58 14.46 -7.85
C GLY A 70 25.94 13.54 -6.81
N GLY A 71 26.43 13.57 -5.56
CA GLY A 71 25.85 12.79 -4.47
C GLY A 71 24.40 13.16 -4.15
N ILE A 72 24.05 14.45 -4.22
CA ILE A 72 22.69 14.93 -3.99
C ILE A 72 21.74 14.42 -5.08
N VAL A 73 22.15 14.51 -6.36
CA VAL A 73 21.34 14.03 -7.48
C VAL A 73 21.08 12.53 -7.39
N ILE A 74 22.13 11.74 -7.14
CA ILE A 74 22.00 10.28 -7.00
C ILE A 74 21.07 9.94 -5.83
N GLY A 75 21.26 10.58 -4.67
CA GLY A 75 20.39 10.38 -3.51
C GLY A 75 18.93 10.70 -3.80
N LEU A 76 18.67 11.76 -4.57
CA LEU A 76 17.32 12.18 -4.94
C LEU A 76 16.64 11.20 -5.89
N VAL A 77 17.37 10.72 -6.90
CA VAL A 77 16.88 9.69 -7.83
C VAL A 77 16.55 8.39 -7.11
N VAL A 78 17.43 7.95 -6.20
CA VAL A 78 17.19 6.75 -5.39
C VAL A 78 15.95 6.94 -4.49
N ALA A 79 15.83 8.10 -3.82
CA ALA A 79 14.67 8.38 -2.99
C ALA A 79 13.36 8.38 -3.79
N MET A 80 13.34 9.01 -4.96
CA MET A 80 12.18 8.99 -5.85
C MET A 80 11.84 7.56 -6.32
N ALA A 81 12.83 6.77 -6.71
CA ALA A 81 12.61 5.39 -7.14
C ALA A 81 12.00 4.52 -6.03
N VAL A 82 12.49 4.65 -4.80
CA VAL A 82 11.94 3.93 -3.63
C VAL A 82 10.51 4.36 -3.33
N MET A 83 10.22 5.66 -3.39
CA MET A 83 8.87 6.18 -3.18
C MET A 83 7.88 5.72 -4.26
N ILE A 84 8.30 5.68 -5.52
CA ILE A 84 7.50 5.14 -6.63
C ILE A 84 7.22 3.65 -6.39
N ALA A 85 8.26 2.86 -6.07
CA ALA A 85 8.10 1.43 -5.79
C ALA A 85 7.12 1.17 -4.63
N ALA A 86 7.24 1.92 -3.55
CA ALA A 86 6.31 1.81 -2.42
C ALA A 86 4.86 2.18 -2.84
N THR A 87 4.70 3.22 -3.66
CA THR A 87 3.38 3.62 -4.17
C THR A 87 2.76 2.54 -5.07
N MET A 88 3.57 1.81 -5.84
CA MET A 88 3.11 0.68 -6.65
C MET A 88 2.59 -0.46 -5.77
N PHE A 89 3.32 -0.85 -4.72
CA PHE A 89 2.84 -1.88 -3.78
C PHE A 89 1.54 -1.50 -3.09
N LEU A 90 1.35 -0.22 -2.75
CA LEU A 90 0.12 0.26 -2.15
C LEU A 90 -1.07 0.20 -3.12
N ARG A 91 -0.82 0.45 -4.41
CA ARG A 91 -1.83 0.30 -5.47
C ARG A 91 -2.18 -1.16 -5.74
N GLU A 92 -1.19 -2.05 -5.72
CA GLU A 92 -1.40 -3.50 -5.82
C GLU A 92 -2.19 -4.02 -4.62
N ALA A 93 -1.88 -3.56 -3.41
CA ALA A 93 -2.63 -3.89 -2.21
C ALA A 93 -4.11 -3.49 -2.35
N ALA A 94 -4.38 -2.25 -2.74
CA ALA A 94 -5.74 -1.76 -2.99
C ALA A 94 -6.49 -2.60 -4.04
N SER A 95 -5.82 -2.94 -5.14
CA SER A 95 -6.40 -3.76 -6.21
C SER A 95 -6.68 -5.19 -5.76
N GLY A 96 -5.79 -5.76 -4.92
CA GLY A 96 -5.96 -7.09 -4.32
C GLY A 96 -7.13 -7.14 -3.33
N PHE A 97 -7.30 -6.11 -2.52
CA PHE A 97 -8.45 -6.03 -1.61
C PHE A 97 -9.78 -5.82 -2.35
N GLU A 98 -9.85 -4.93 -3.35
CA GLU A 98 -11.05 -4.77 -4.16
C GLU A 98 -11.42 -6.10 -4.83
N ARG A 99 -10.48 -6.74 -5.53
CA ARG A 99 -10.75 -7.99 -6.24
C ARG A 99 -11.11 -9.13 -5.29
N GLY A 100 -10.35 -9.31 -4.21
CA GLY A 100 -10.58 -10.38 -3.24
C GLY A 100 -11.94 -10.28 -2.55
N VAL A 101 -12.42 -9.06 -2.29
CA VAL A 101 -13.77 -8.83 -1.74
C VAL A 101 -14.86 -9.09 -2.77
N TYR A 102 -14.66 -8.72 -4.04
CA TYR A 102 -15.66 -8.96 -5.08
C TYR A 102 -15.75 -10.41 -5.55
N SER A 103 -14.65 -11.17 -5.43
CA SER A 103 -14.58 -12.56 -5.90
C SER A 103 -14.60 -13.61 -4.79
N ASP A 104 -14.76 -13.20 -3.52
CA ASP A 104 -14.67 -14.06 -2.33
C ASP A 104 -13.43 -14.99 -2.33
N ASP A 105 -12.33 -14.52 -2.92
CA ASP A 105 -11.10 -15.30 -3.12
C ASP A 105 -10.03 -14.93 -2.08
N GLU A 106 -9.79 -15.86 -1.16
CA GLU A 106 -8.79 -15.73 -0.09
C GLU A 106 -7.38 -15.52 -0.65
N MET A 107 -7.03 -16.14 -1.78
CA MET A 107 -5.68 -15.99 -2.36
C MET A 107 -5.43 -14.57 -2.84
N THR A 108 -6.40 -13.96 -3.50
CA THR A 108 -6.31 -12.58 -4.01
C THR A 108 -6.25 -11.58 -2.85
N LEU A 109 -7.03 -11.82 -1.79
CA LEU A 109 -7.04 -10.98 -0.59
C LEU A 109 -5.73 -11.10 0.19
N GLY A 110 -5.18 -12.31 0.29
CA GLY A 110 -3.86 -12.58 0.86
C GLY A 110 -2.72 -11.93 0.09
N ALA A 111 -2.80 -11.87 -1.25
CA ALA A 111 -1.86 -11.12 -2.07
C ALA A 111 -1.91 -9.61 -1.75
N GLY A 112 -3.11 -9.05 -1.55
CA GLY A 112 -3.30 -7.66 -1.13
C GLY A 112 -2.60 -7.35 0.21
N PHE A 113 -2.80 -8.20 1.22
CA PHE A 113 -2.10 -8.07 2.51
C PHE A 113 -0.59 -8.21 2.40
N ARG A 114 -0.10 -9.09 1.51
CA ARG A 114 1.34 -9.25 1.27
C ARG A 114 1.94 -7.96 0.70
N SER A 115 1.30 -7.35 -0.30
CA SER A 115 1.76 -6.07 -0.87
C SER A 115 1.70 -4.94 0.15
N LEU A 116 0.65 -4.90 0.99
CA LEU A 116 0.55 -3.94 2.08
C LEU A 116 1.67 -4.11 3.12
N ARG A 117 2.01 -5.36 3.47
CA ARG A 117 3.11 -5.67 4.39
C ARG A 117 4.46 -5.19 3.83
N ILE A 118 4.72 -5.41 2.54
CA ILE A 118 5.94 -4.94 1.87
C ILE A 118 6.01 -3.41 1.92
N TYR A 119 4.92 -2.72 1.61
CA TYR A 119 4.82 -1.27 1.72
C TYR A 119 5.18 -0.77 3.14
N LEU A 120 4.60 -1.38 4.18
CA LEU A 120 4.86 -1.01 5.58
C LEU A 120 6.31 -1.27 5.98
N ILE A 121 6.93 -2.35 5.50
CA ILE A 121 8.35 -2.64 5.75
C ILE A 121 9.22 -1.56 5.10
N ILE A 122 8.96 -1.18 3.85
CA ILE A 122 9.73 -0.14 3.14
C ILE A 122 9.64 1.18 3.91
N PHE A 123 8.43 1.63 4.26
CA PHE A 123 8.24 2.87 5.02
C PHE A 123 8.81 2.80 6.43
N GLY A 124 8.71 1.65 7.10
CA GLY A 124 9.30 1.42 8.41
C GLY A 124 10.82 1.53 8.39
N VAL A 125 11.48 0.90 7.43
CA VAL A 125 12.94 0.98 7.26
C VAL A 125 13.37 2.41 6.96
N ILE A 126 12.69 3.10 6.03
CA ILE A 126 12.98 4.51 5.71
C ILE A 126 12.81 5.40 6.95
N GLY A 127 11.74 5.18 7.73
CA GLY A 127 11.47 5.91 8.97
C GLY A 127 12.57 5.72 10.00
N ILE A 128 13.03 4.48 10.22
CA ILE A 128 14.12 4.16 11.15
C ILE A 128 15.42 4.83 10.68
N LEU A 129 15.78 4.70 9.39
CA LEU A 129 16.98 5.33 8.84
C LEU A 129 16.94 6.86 8.97
N SER A 130 15.77 7.47 8.76
CA SER A 130 15.55 8.91 8.93
C SER A 130 15.70 9.35 10.39
N ALA A 131 15.14 8.58 11.34
CA ALA A 131 15.27 8.83 12.76
C ALA A 131 16.73 8.72 13.23
N LEU A 132 17.44 7.65 12.82
CA LEU A 132 18.86 7.47 13.13
C LEU A 132 19.72 8.62 12.59
N ARG A 133 19.46 9.06 11.35
CA ARG A 133 20.14 10.23 10.77
C ARG A 133 19.90 11.50 11.58
N THR A 134 18.65 11.74 11.99
CA THR A 134 18.29 12.91 12.80
C THR A 134 18.99 12.89 14.16
N ILE A 135 19.01 11.75 14.84
CA ILE A 135 19.72 11.59 16.13
C ILE A 135 21.20 11.89 15.95
N TRP A 136 21.83 11.31 14.92
CA TRP A 136 23.26 11.51 14.66
C TRP A 136 23.58 12.98 14.36
N ALA A 137 22.71 13.68 13.61
CA ALA A 137 22.87 15.10 13.32
C ALA A 137 22.67 16.04 14.53
N ILE A 138 22.03 15.56 15.61
CA ILE A 138 21.86 16.32 16.86
C ILE A 138 23.02 16.06 17.82
N VAL A 139 23.53 14.82 17.85
CA VAL A 139 24.54 14.38 18.84
C VAL A 139 25.98 14.59 18.36
N GLY A 140 26.24 14.53 17.05
CA GLY A 140 27.57 14.72 16.46
C GLY A 140 27.78 16.15 15.98
#